data_AF-A0A357AL00-F1
#
_entry.id   AF-A0A357AL00-F1
#
_cell.length_a   1.000
_cell.length_b   1.000
_cell.length_c   1.000
_cell.angle_alpha   90.00
_cell.angle_beta   90.00
_cell.angle_gamma   90.00
#
_symmetry.space_group_name_H-M   'P 1'
#
loop_
_entity.id
_entity.type
_entity.pdbx_description
1 polymer ?
#
loop_
_entity_poly.entity_id
_entity_poly.type
_entity_poly.pdbx_seq_one_letter_code
_entity_poly.pdbx_strand_id
1 'polypeptide(L)'
;MIYDLLSSLKRMGDPSELAAASYSLKEGLYILFDGDSHEEILIQKDGGNTGELFELVRAMDFYSLLVEMNKPVDPQKKIHSNNIYSISFKYYDPKKGKSGEESKNVNIYDFPSLEEHINRYFDALGNWYDNYKNIFKTLPVKPTDKEAVKLNKHKFLDSIPTVIELVKKYDLKPGKYLKMFIKASIEDYKTANDLYLIPKIFNNNDDNLVINGEIFGLSNENMGVNSKKPFLEHKTTPYSVPYRITFNQALDAHQLMLWLNSQSKDGKPINAGYLLDGSSDAITLQEKISGNTSAHFVHLKRGKTFEVDDYEMLPQAKEYLTRPFKRKNYLQLTNYDNKSITDMMSFETVVDNVLFNGCLVKNYYYEPKANSKILTARQASLIQISKNAFISYFRKSDDTAIKPIIDKVSLGMILEKLKQPEPNNVNLTLFARALNLRFALLEYFEVGGKEKLGSEVRDGYQELKDKVLQDKPEGPVVCSSDQEFYFAVGQLARYLIGLSKAQNMTYNSVSPILRAKDSNKIKREISALIGKYGHEINVFEGKNRSRFDNLLSIVNSHKDDTQPIMTDLILAGFASPSIIYYKKNEEEEK
;
A
#
# COMPACT_ATOMS: atom_id res chain seq x y z
N MET A 1 19.73 -4.40 2.81
CA MET A 1 18.64 -4.42 1.82
C MET A 1 19.06 -4.98 0.47
N ILE A 2 19.79 -4.26 -0.41
CA ILE A 2 20.10 -4.75 -1.78
C ILE A 2 20.77 -6.13 -1.73
N TYR A 3 21.83 -6.28 -0.92
CA TYR A 3 22.54 -7.56 -0.79
C TYR A 3 21.63 -8.68 -0.31
N ASP A 4 20.74 -8.41 0.65
CA ASP A 4 19.81 -9.40 1.19
C ASP A 4 18.79 -9.83 0.12
N LEU A 5 18.16 -8.86 -0.56
CA LEU A 5 17.23 -9.12 -1.66
C LEU A 5 17.90 -9.88 -2.81
N LEU A 6 19.12 -9.50 -3.17
CA LEU A 6 19.91 -10.22 -4.18
C LEU A 6 20.21 -11.65 -3.77
N SER A 7 20.52 -11.88 -2.49
CA SER A 7 20.80 -13.23 -2.00
C SER A 7 19.59 -14.16 -2.18
N SER A 8 18.38 -13.65 -1.93
CA SER A 8 17.13 -14.39 -2.12
C SER A 8 16.76 -14.52 -3.59
N LEU A 9 16.93 -13.46 -4.40
CA LEU A 9 16.69 -13.50 -5.84
C LEU A 9 17.60 -14.52 -6.54
N LYS A 10 18.89 -14.57 -6.17
CA LYS A 10 19.87 -15.54 -6.71
C LYS A 10 19.55 -17.00 -6.38
N ARG A 11 18.75 -17.26 -5.34
CA ARG A 11 18.25 -18.61 -5.04
C ARG A 11 17.07 -19.01 -5.93
N MET A 12 16.41 -18.05 -6.57
CA MET A 12 15.35 -18.31 -7.55
C MET A 12 15.91 -18.53 -8.96
N GLY A 13 17.06 -17.91 -9.28
CA GLY A 13 17.69 -18.02 -10.59
C GLY A 13 18.69 -16.90 -10.85
N ASP A 14 19.17 -16.81 -12.09
CA ASP A 14 20.03 -15.70 -12.50
C ASP A 14 19.25 -14.37 -12.48
N PRO A 15 19.73 -13.31 -11.80
CA PRO A 15 19.03 -12.03 -11.73
C PRO A 15 18.72 -11.40 -13.10
N SER A 16 19.59 -11.55 -14.09
CA SER A 16 19.40 -10.99 -15.43
C SER A 16 18.30 -11.74 -16.17
N GLU A 17 18.29 -13.07 -16.08
CA GLU A 17 17.24 -13.91 -16.67
C GLU A 17 15.88 -13.65 -16.02
N LEU A 18 15.84 -13.54 -14.69
CA LEU A 18 14.60 -13.22 -13.96
C LEU A 18 14.08 -11.83 -14.33
N ALA A 19 14.94 -10.82 -14.40
CA ALA A 19 14.58 -9.46 -14.79
C ALA A 19 14.08 -9.38 -16.24
N ALA A 20 14.74 -10.11 -17.15
CA ALA A 20 14.30 -10.21 -18.55
C ALA A 20 12.94 -10.91 -18.68
N ALA A 21 12.73 -12.00 -17.92
CA ALA A 21 11.50 -12.77 -17.93
C ALA A 21 10.30 -12.03 -17.31
N SER A 22 10.54 -11.08 -16.39
CA SER A 22 9.50 -10.26 -15.79
C SER A 22 9.27 -8.93 -16.51
N TYR A 23 10.17 -8.53 -17.42
CA TYR A 23 10.10 -7.27 -18.14
C TYR A 23 8.80 -7.12 -18.96
N SER A 24 8.21 -5.92 -18.91
CA SER A 24 6.98 -5.60 -19.63
C SER A 24 7.27 -4.59 -20.74
N LEU A 25 6.85 -4.91 -21.96
CA LEU A 25 6.99 -4.02 -23.11
C LEU A 25 6.15 -2.74 -22.94
N LYS A 26 6.73 -1.60 -23.31
CA LYS A 26 6.01 -0.31 -23.36
C LYS A 26 5.08 -0.26 -24.58
N GLU A 27 3.99 0.49 -24.48
CA GLU A 27 3.09 0.70 -25.63
C GLU A 27 3.82 1.27 -26.85
N GLY A 28 3.64 0.61 -27.99
CA GLY A 28 4.36 0.94 -29.21
C GLY A 28 4.31 -0.15 -30.27
N LEU A 29 4.87 0.16 -31.43
CA LEU A 29 5.07 -0.78 -32.53
C LEU A 29 6.50 -1.32 -32.47
N TYR A 30 6.62 -2.64 -32.50
CA TYR A 30 7.89 -3.36 -32.47
C TYR A 30 8.03 -4.13 -33.78
N ILE A 31 9.18 -4.00 -34.45
CA ILE A 31 9.44 -4.55 -35.77
C ILE A 31 10.78 -5.30 -35.71
N LEU A 32 10.77 -6.58 -36.07
CA LEU A 32 11.95 -7.44 -36.17
C LEU A 32 12.26 -7.69 -37.65
N PHE A 33 13.44 -7.27 -38.09
CA PHE A 33 13.93 -7.48 -39.46
C PHE A 33 14.83 -8.72 -39.56
N ASP A 34 14.54 -9.56 -40.55
CA ASP A 34 15.34 -10.73 -40.94
C ASP A 34 15.63 -10.67 -42.45
N GLY A 35 16.76 -10.05 -42.80
CA GLY A 35 17.07 -9.68 -44.18
C GLY A 35 16.03 -8.71 -44.73
N ASP A 36 15.44 -9.07 -45.87
CA ASP A 36 14.38 -8.29 -46.55
C ASP A 36 12.98 -8.57 -45.95
N SER A 37 12.86 -9.53 -45.04
CA SER A 37 11.60 -9.88 -44.38
C SER A 37 11.48 -9.22 -43.01
N HIS A 38 10.25 -9.10 -42.50
CA HIS A 38 10.00 -8.59 -41.16
C HIS A 38 8.82 -9.28 -40.49
N GLU A 39 8.83 -9.26 -39.16
CA GLU A 39 7.71 -9.58 -38.29
C GLU A 39 7.44 -8.39 -37.37
N GLU A 40 6.17 -8.14 -37.03
CA GLU A 40 5.79 -6.99 -36.23
C GLU A 40 4.72 -7.27 -35.18
N ILE A 41 4.77 -6.53 -34.07
CA ILE A 41 3.78 -6.60 -33.00
C ILE A 41 3.45 -5.20 -32.47
N LEU A 42 2.15 -4.92 -32.32
CA LEU A 42 1.65 -3.69 -31.71
C LEU A 42 1.31 -3.96 -30.24
N ILE A 43 2.06 -3.36 -29.32
CA ILE A 43 1.82 -3.47 -27.88
C ILE A 43 0.88 -2.35 -27.43
N GLN A 44 -0.22 -2.74 -26.79
CA GLN A 44 -1.23 -1.86 -26.22
C GLN A 44 -1.34 -2.09 -24.71
N LYS A 45 -1.86 -1.09 -23.98
CA LYS A 45 -1.88 -1.04 -22.52
C LYS A 45 -2.50 -2.26 -21.84
N ASP A 46 -3.54 -2.82 -22.46
CA ASP A 46 -4.35 -3.92 -21.91
C ASP A 46 -4.29 -5.17 -22.82
N GLY A 47 -3.32 -5.25 -23.73
CA GLY A 47 -3.14 -6.38 -24.63
C GLY A 47 -2.40 -7.52 -23.92
N GLY A 48 -3.07 -8.65 -23.70
CA GLY A 48 -2.45 -9.90 -23.25
C GLY A 48 -1.60 -10.55 -24.35
N ASN A 49 -0.51 -9.88 -24.74
CA ASN A 49 0.39 -10.35 -25.78
C ASN A 49 1.19 -11.54 -25.26
N THR A 50 1.17 -12.63 -26.03
CA THR A 50 1.88 -13.88 -25.74
C THR A 50 2.36 -14.49 -27.06
N GLY A 51 3.27 -15.45 -27.00
CA GLY A 51 3.79 -16.16 -28.17
C GLY A 51 5.27 -15.91 -28.44
N GLU A 52 5.84 -16.70 -29.34
CA GLU A 52 7.30 -16.74 -29.57
C GLU A 52 7.89 -15.40 -30.00
N LEU A 53 7.24 -14.69 -30.93
CA LEU A 53 7.68 -13.37 -31.36
C LEU A 53 7.65 -12.35 -30.21
N PHE A 54 6.60 -12.37 -29.39
CA PHE A 54 6.50 -11.48 -28.23
C PHE A 54 7.65 -11.73 -27.24
N GLU A 55 7.92 -13.00 -26.93
CA GLU A 55 9.00 -13.41 -26.03
C GLU A 55 10.39 -13.01 -26.57
N LEU A 56 10.62 -13.21 -27.87
CA LEU A 56 11.85 -12.83 -28.54
C LEU A 56 12.08 -11.31 -28.51
N VAL A 57 11.07 -10.54 -28.91
CA VAL A 57 11.12 -9.06 -28.92
C VAL A 57 11.26 -8.52 -27.50
N ARG A 58 10.61 -9.15 -26.50
CA ARG A 58 10.75 -8.79 -25.09
C ARG A 58 12.19 -8.92 -24.60
N ALA A 59 12.85 -10.03 -24.91
CA ALA A 59 14.25 -10.23 -24.57
C ALA A 59 15.16 -9.22 -25.30
N MET A 60 14.99 -9.04 -26.61
CA MET A 60 15.77 -8.07 -27.38
C MET A 60 15.60 -6.63 -26.87
N ASP A 61 14.37 -6.23 -26.53
CA ASP A 61 14.09 -4.91 -25.99
C ASP A 61 14.72 -4.69 -24.61
N PHE A 62 14.65 -5.71 -23.74
CA PHE A 62 15.28 -5.68 -22.42
C PHE A 62 16.79 -5.41 -22.50
N TYR A 63 17.51 -6.15 -23.36
CA TYR A 63 18.94 -5.96 -23.59
C TYR A 63 19.28 -4.72 -24.43
N SER A 64 18.27 -3.95 -24.85
CA SER A 64 18.46 -2.70 -25.58
C SER A 64 18.23 -1.46 -24.72
N LEU A 65 17.90 -1.64 -23.43
CA LEU A 65 17.56 -0.54 -22.52
C LEU A 65 18.78 0.32 -22.15
N LEU A 66 18.56 1.63 -22.13
CA LEU A 66 19.46 2.54 -21.42
C LEU A 66 19.27 2.38 -19.90
N VAL A 67 20.35 2.49 -19.12
CA VAL A 67 20.30 2.55 -17.64
C VAL A 67 19.36 3.68 -17.22
N GLU A 68 19.50 4.84 -17.87
CA GLU A 68 18.60 5.97 -17.77
C GLU A 68 18.79 6.91 -18.96
N MET A 69 17.83 7.80 -19.19
CA MET A 69 17.89 8.78 -20.30
C MET A 69 19.10 9.72 -20.24
N ASN A 70 19.72 9.91 -19.07
CA ASN A 70 20.92 10.73 -18.91
C ASN A 70 22.23 9.96 -19.17
N LYS A 71 22.14 8.67 -19.44
CA LYS A 71 23.27 7.83 -19.87
C LYS A 71 23.04 7.30 -21.29
N PRO A 72 22.78 8.17 -22.27
CA PRO A 72 22.43 7.71 -23.60
C PRO A 72 23.66 7.20 -24.35
N VAL A 73 23.42 6.43 -25.41
CA VAL A 73 24.38 6.23 -26.49
C VAL A 73 24.29 7.38 -27.48
N ASP A 74 23.09 7.75 -27.92
CA ASP A 74 22.85 8.95 -28.73
C ASP A 74 22.96 10.22 -27.85
N PRO A 75 23.97 11.08 -28.05
CA PRO A 75 24.16 12.28 -27.22
C PRO A 75 22.96 13.24 -27.21
N GLN A 76 22.14 13.26 -28.27
CA GLN A 76 20.93 14.10 -28.33
C GLN A 76 19.68 13.40 -27.76
N LYS A 77 19.79 12.16 -27.28
CA LYS A 77 18.71 11.40 -26.61
C LYS A 77 17.47 11.22 -27.49
N LYS A 78 17.63 11.14 -28.83
CA LYS A 78 16.55 10.84 -29.77
C LYS A 78 16.37 9.33 -29.93
N ILE A 79 17.49 8.61 -30.04
CA ILE A 79 17.50 7.14 -29.99
C ILE A 79 17.73 6.68 -28.55
N HIS A 80 16.89 5.75 -28.11
CA HIS A 80 16.76 5.23 -26.75
C HIS A 80 17.25 3.79 -26.60
N SER A 81 17.93 3.27 -27.63
CA SER A 81 18.59 1.95 -27.63
C SER A 81 20.05 2.07 -27.20
N ASN A 82 20.70 0.93 -26.94
CA ASN A 82 22.08 0.89 -26.46
C ASN A 82 23.08 0.07 -27.32
N ASN A 83 22.61 -0.60 -28.38
CA ASN A 83 23.38 -1.57 -29.15
C ASN A 83 23.17 -1.45 -30.68
N ILE A 84 24.02 -2.12 -31.46
CA ILE A 84 23.99 -2.08 -32.94
C ILE A 84 22.82 -2.85 -33.57
N TYR A 85 22.06 -3.61 -32.79
CA TYR A 85 20.98 -4.46 -33.29
C TYR A 85 19.60 -3.82 -33.11
N SER A 86 19.52 -2.67 -32.45
CA SER A 86 18.23 -2.03 -32.13
C SER A 86 18.24 -0.52 -32.32
N ILE A 87 17.08 0.02 -32.71
CA ILE A 87 16.75 1.43 -32.69
C ILE A 87 15.39 1.61 -32.04
N SER A 88 15.34 2.37 -30.96
CA SER A 88 14.10 2.69 -30.24
C SER A 88 13.93 4.19 -30.13
N PHE A 89 12.76 4.73 -30.44
CA PHE A 89 12.43 6.13 -30.19
C PHE A 89 10.93 6.33 -30.00
N LYS A 90 10.53 7.53 -29.60
CA LYS A 90 9.11 7.92 -29.57
C LYS A 90 8.74 8.55 -30.91
N TYR A 91 7.72 8.01 -31.56
CA TYR A 91 7.23 8.50 -32.85
C TYR A 91 6.56 9.88 -32.71
N TYR A 92 6.77 10.73 -33.71
CA TYR A 92 6.10 12.03 -33.86
C TYR A 92 5.56 12.19 -35.28
N ASP A 93 4.38 12.79 -35.37
CA ASP A 93 3.75 13.22 -36.61
C ASP A 93 3.35 14.68 -36.44
N PRO A 94 3.93 15.63 -37.20
CA PRO A 94 3.56 17.04 -37.14
C PRO A 94 2.06 17.31 -37.38
N LYS A 95 1.36 16.41 -38.08
CA LYS A 95 -0.07 16.56 -38.38
C LYS A 95 -0.98 16.08 -37.23
N LYS A 96 -0.48 15.21 -36.35
CA LYS A 96 -1.27 14.58 -35.27
C LYS A 96 -0.76 14.92 -33.86
N GLY A 97 0.48 15.39 -33.74
CA GLY A 97 1.16 15.66 -32.47
C GLY A 97 0.87 17.05 -31.90
N LYS A 98 1.21 17.26 -30.63
CA LYS A 98 1.12 18.57 -29.98
C LYS A 98 2.40 19.37 -30.21
N SER A 99 2.29 20.68 -30.39
CA SER A 99 3.45 21.58 -30.48
C SER A 99 4.37 21.43 -29.27
N GLY A 100 5.68 21.38 -29.52
CA GLY A 100 6.74 21.21 -28.52
C GLY A 100 7.20 19.75 -28.32
N GLU A 101 6.44 18.77 -28.81
CA GLU A 101 6.82 17.34 -28.72
C GLU A 101 7.90 16.95 -29.72
N GLU A 102 8.07 17.70 -30.81
CA GLU A 102 9.11 17.52 -31.84
C GLU A 102 10.53 17.53 -31.26
N SER A 103 10.74 18.27 -30.16
CA SER A 103 12.04 18.35 -29.49
C SER A 103 12.44 17.05 -28.80
N LYS A 104 11.48 16.20 -28.43
CA LYS A 104 11.72 14.96 -27.64
C LYS A 104 11.45 13.68 -28.41
N ASN A 105 10.68 13.77 -29.49
CA ASN A 105 10.27 12.64 -30.30
C ASN A 105 10.92 12.72 -31.70
N VAL A 106 10.70 11.71 -32.55
CA VAL A 106 11.34 11.56 -33.86
C VAL A 106 10.27 11.51 -34.96
N ASN A 107 10.43 12.37 -35.97
CA ASN A 107 9.57 12.41 -37.14
C ASN A 107 10.14 11.52 -38.24
N ILE A 108 9.51 10.38 -38.51
CA ILE A 108 9.98 9.44 -39.54
C ILE A 108 9.71 9.93 -40.98
N TYR A 109 8.90 10.97 -41.16
CA TYR A 109 8.63 11.56 -42.48
C TYR A 109 9.67 12.62 -42.87
N ASP A 110 10.50 13.07 -41.91
CA ASP A 110 11.65 13.94 -42.16
C ASP A 110 12.90 13.06 -42.29
N PHE A 111 13.09 12.49 -43.48
CA PHE A 111 14.14 11.52 -43.74
C PHE A 111 15.56 12.07 -43.45
N PRO A 112 15.93 13.30 -43.85
CA PRO A 112 17.23 13.87 -43.50
C PRO A 112 17.47 13.93 -41.99
N SER A 113 16.47 14.36 -41.20
CA SER A 113 16.57 14.44 -39.74
C SER A 113 16.67 13.05 -39.10
N LEU A 114 15.87 12.09 -39.56
CA LEU A 114 15.92 10.70 -39.10
C LEU A 114 17.29 10.06 -39.41
N GLU A 115 17.78 10.23 -40.64
CA GLU A 115 19.08 9.74 -41.06
C GLU A 115 20.20 10.34 -40.20
N GLU A 116 20.15 11.64 -39.88
CA GLU A 116 21.11 12.28 -38.97
C GLU A 116 21.09 11.62 -37.57
N HIS A 117 19.90 11.33 -37.04
CA HIS A 117 19.77 10.65 -35.74
C HIS A 117 20.37 9.24 -35.76
N ILE A 118 20.10 8.47 -36.82
CA ILE A 118 20.63 7.12 -36.99
C ILE A 118 22.16 7.17 -37.16
N ASN A 119 22.68 8.04 -38.02
CA ASN A 119 24.12 8.20 -38.22
C ASN A 119 24.83 8.55 -36.91
N ARG A 120 24.34 9.55 -36.17
CA ARG A 120 24.92 9.96 -34.89
C ARG A 120 24.94 8.83 -33.86
N TYR A 121 23.89 8.02 -33.80
CA TYR A 121 23.82 6.86 -32.90
C TYR A 121 24.83 5.77 -33.28
N PHE A 122 24.92 5.41 -34.56
CA PHE A 122 25.87 4.40 -35.03
C PHE A 122 27.33 4.88 -34.96
N ASP A 123 27.58 6.18 -35.17
CA ASP A 123 28.91 6.78 -34.99
C ASP A 123 29.33 6.71 -33.51
N ALA A 124 28.41 6.94 -32.57
CA ALA A 124 28.68 6.79 -31.15
C ALA A 124 28.98 5.32 -30.78
N LEU A 125 28.25 4.35 -31.34
CA LEU A 125 28.50 2.92 -31.14
C LEU A 125 29.84 2.48 -31.74
N GLY A 126 30.17 2.92 -32.95
CA GLY A 126 31.43 2.58 -33.64
C GLY A 126 32.68 3.10 -32.93
N ASN A 127 32.54 4.17 -32.14
CA ASN A 127 33.60 4.76 -31.33
C ASN A 127 33.51 4.41 -29.83
N TRP A 128 32.52 3.61 -29.42
CA TRP A 128 32.21 3.37 -28.01
C TRP A 128 33.40 2.81 -27.24
N TYR A 129 34.03 1.75 -27.79
CA TYR A 129 35.18 1.12 -27.17
C TYR A 129 36.35 2.11 -27.00
N ASP A 130 36.65 2.89 -28.03
CA ASP A 130 37.74 3.84 -28.03
C ASP A 130 37.48 4.98 -27.02
N ASN A 131 36.24 5.46 -26.92
CA ASN A 131 35.83 6.50 -25.97
C ASN A 131 35.99 6.08 -24.50
N TYR A 132 35.85 4.79 -24.19
CA TYR A 132 35.99 4.25 -22.83
C TYR A 132 37.16 3.28 -22.68
N LYS A 133 38.18 3.39 -23.55
CA LYS A 133 39.31 2.45 -23.62
C LYS A 133 40.01 2.22 -22.27
N ASN A 134 40.08 3.25 -21.43
CA ASN A 134 40.71 3.14 -20.10
C ASN A 134 39.94 2.23 -19.13
N ILE A 135 38.62 2.14 -19.29
CA ILE A 135 37.74 1.25 -18.52
C ILE A 135 37.91 -0.18 -19.07
N PHE A 136 37.82 -0.35 -20.38
CA PHE A 136 37.87 -1.67 -21.03
C PHE A 136 39.23 -2.37 -20.96
N LYS A 137 40.35 -1.66 -20.86
CA LYS A 137 41.70 -2.26 -20.73
C LYS A 137 41.83 -3.28 -19.60
N THR A 138 40.98 -3.18 -18.58
CA THR A 138 41.01 -4.04 -17.39
C THR A 138 40.08 -5.25 -17.51
N LEU A 139 39.31 -5.37 -18.59
CA LEU A 139 38.25 -6.37 -18.75
C LEU A 139 38.44 -7.19 -20.05
N PRO A 140 38.02 -8.47 -20.08
CA PRO A 140 38.14 -9.33 -21.26
C PRO A 140 37.03 -9.05 -22.30
N VAL A 141 36.87 -7.79 -22.71
CA VAL A 141 35.78 -7.33 -23.58
C VAL A 141 36.31 -6.99 -24.97
N LYS A 142 35.62 -7.46 -26.01
CA LYS A 142 35.99 -7.17 -27.40
C LYS A 142 35.28 -5.91 -27.90
N PRO A 143 35.95 -5.06 -28.71
CA PRO A 143 35.28 -3.98 -29.42
C PRO A 143 34.21 -4.53 -30.37
N THR A 144 33.16 -3.75 -30.59
CA THR A 144 32.19 -4.03 -31.64
C THR A 144 32.87 -4.01 -33.01
N ASP A 145 32.54 -4.98 -33.86
CA ASP A 145 33.03 -5.02 -35.25
C ASP A 145 32.52 -3.78 -36.03
N LYS A 146 33.47 -2.99 -36.56
CA LYS A 146 33.18 -1.78 -37.32
C LYS A 146 32.42 -2.07 -38.62
N GLU A 147 32.62 -3.23 -39.23
CA GLU A 147 31.86 -3.61 -40.42
C GLU A 147 30.43 -4.01 -40.05
N ALA A 148 30.22 -4.70 -38.93
CA ALA A 148 28.88 -4.97 -38.40
C ALA A 148 28.12 -3.68 -38.04
N VAL A 149 28.79 -2.68 -37.43
CA VAL A 149 28.22 -1.35 -37.15
C VAL A 149 27.73 -0.70 -38.46
N LYS A 150 28.58 -0.66 -39.49
CA LYS A 150 28.21 -0.09 -40.79
C LYS A 150 27.07 -0.86 -41.45
N LEU A 151 27.15 -2.19 -41.47
CA LEU A 151 26.15 -3.05 -42.09
C LEU A 151 24.77 -2.85 -41.45
N ASN A 152 24.68 -2.91 -40.13
CA ASN A 152 23.42 -2.73 -39.42
C ASN A 152 22.87 -1.31 -39.55
N LYS A 153 23.74 -0.29 -39.60
CA LYS A 153 23.32 1.08 -39.92
C LYS A 153 22.59 1.15 -41.26
N HIS A 154 23.15 0.56 -42.31
CA HIS A 154 22.52 0.55 -43.63
C HIS A 154 21.20 -0.22 -43.61
N LYS A 155 21.15 -1.39 -42.97
CA LYS A 155 19.89 -2.15 -42.81
C LYS A 155 18.76 -1.31 -42.19
N PHE A 156 19.05 -0.52 -41.16
CA PHE A 156 18.03 0.35 -40.58
C PHE A 156 17.60 1.49 -41.51
N LEU A 157 18.54 2.12 -42.22
CA LEU A 157 18.22 3.16 -43.21
C LEU A 157 17.36 2.61 -44.36
N ASP A 158 17.71 1.42 -44.86
CA ASP A 158 16.97 0.76 -45.95
C ASP A 158 15.57 0.31 -45.51
N SER A 159 15.37 0.06 -44.20
CA SER A 159 14.08 -0.37 -43.64
C SER A 159 13.04 0.75 -43.49
N ILE A 160 13.44 2.02 -43.57
CA ILE A 160 12.57 3.17 -43.27
C ILE A 160 11.28 3.21 -44.11
N PRO A 161 11.28 2.91 -45.43
CA PRO A 161 10.04 2.86 -46.20
C PRO A 161 9.02 1.86 -45.62
N THR A 162 9.46 0.65 -45.27
CA THR A 162 8.61 -0.37 -44.64
C THR A 162 8.07 0.10 -43.29
N VAL A 163 8.92 0.75 -42.49
CA VAL A 163 8.54 1.31 -41.18
C VAL A 163 7.42 2.36 -41.34
N ILE A 164 7.51 3.23 -42.35
CA ILE A 164 6.48 4.22 -42.65
C ILE A 164 5.15 3.54 -43.02
N GLU A 165 5.18 2.47 -43.80
CA GLU A 165 3.99 1.70 -44.16
C GLU A 165 3.34 1.04 -42.94
N LEU A 166 4.14 0.44 -42.06
CA LEU A 166 3.64 -0.19 -40.83
C LEU A 166 3.05 0.84 -39.85
N VAL A 167 3.70 2.00 -39.69
CA VAL A 167 3.16 3.09 -38.87
C VAL A 167 1.79 3.56 -39.38
N LYS A 168 1.59 3.61 -40.71
CA LYS A 168 0.28 3.90 -41.31
C LYS A 168 -0.72 2.76 -41.11
N LYS A 169 -0.30 1.50 -41.34
CA LYS A 169 -1.11 0.28 -41.17
C LYS A 169 -1.73 0.21 -39.77
N TYR A 170 -0.95 0.51 -38.74
CA TYR A 170 -1.38 0.44 -37.34
C TYR A 170 -1.91 1.78 -36.78
N ASP A 171 -1.96 2.85 -37.58
CA ASP A 171 -2.30 4.21 -37.15
C ASP A 171 -1.60 4.59 -35.84
N LEU A 172 -0.26 4.41 -35.79
CA LEU A 172 0.50 4.62 -34.56
C LEU A 172 0.37 6.08 -34.10
N LYS A 173 0.00 6.27 -32.82
CA LYS A 173 -0.20 7.61 -32.25
C LYS A 173 1.13 8.26 -31.88
N PRO A 174 1.29 9.59 -32.05
CA PRO A 174 2.45 10.32 -31.53
C PRO A 174 2.70 10.06 -30.04
N GLY A 175 3.97 10.03 -29.65
CA GLY A 175 4.44 9.75 -28.29
C GLY A 175 4.51 8.26 -27.91
N LYS A 176 3.99 7.35 -28.74
CA LYS A 176 4.19 5.90 -28.60
C LYS A 176 5.56 5.48 -29.09
N TYR A 177 6.06 4.36 -28.57
CA TYR A 177 7.36 3.85 -29.00
C TYR A 177 7.27 3.24 -30.41
N LEU A 178 8.31 3.46 -31.19
CA LEU A 178 8.63 2.72 -32.39
C LEU A 178 9.99 2.07 -32.15
N LYS A 179 10.04 0.73 -32.18
CA LYS A 179 11.23 -0.04 -31.88
C LYS A 179 11.52 -1.02 -33.01
N MET A 180 12.73 -0.97 -33.52
CA MET A 180 13.20 -1.74 -34.65
C MET A 180 14.37 -2.61 -34.19
N PHE A 181 14.37 -3.87 -34.59
CA PHE A 181 15.35 -4.89 -34.21
C PHE A 181 15.88 -5.59 -35.45
N ILE A 182 17.16 -5.94 -35.43
CA ILE A 182 17.77 -6.86 -36.40
C ILE A 182 17.84 -8.23 -35.75
N LYS A 183 17.44 -9.27 -36.49
CA LYS A 183 17.55 -10.66 -36.03
C LYS A 183 19.01 -11.02 -35.78
N ALA A 184 19.30 -11.32 -34.52
CA ALA A 184 20.57 -11.82 -34.01
C ALA A 184 20.27 -12.72 -32.80
N SER A 185 21.26 -13.45 -32.32
CA SER A 185 21.06 -14.28 -31.12
C SER A 185 20.84 -13.39 -29.90
N ILE A 186 20.11 -13.88 -28.88
CA ILE A 186 19.99 -13.15 -27.61
C ILE A 186 21.36 -12.95 -26.93
N GLU A 187 22.31 -13.85 -27.18
CA GLU A 187 23.69 -13.71 -26.68
C GLU A 187 24.43 -12.53 -27.31
N ASP A 188 24.18 -12.24 -28.60
CA ASP A 188 24.74 -11.05 -29.25
C ASP A 188 24.16 -9.76 -28.64
N TYR A 189 22.87 -9.76 -28.34
CA TYR A 189 22.21 -8.65 -27.63
C TYR A 189 22.77 -8.46 -26.21
N LYS A 190 22.96 -9.55 -25.45
CA LYS A 190 23.60 -9.53 -24.12
C LYS A 190 25.01 -8.94 -24.18
N THR A 191 25.84 -9.45 -25.08
CA THR A 191 27.22 -8.99 -25.25
C THR A 191 27.28 -7.50 -25.60
N ALA A 192 26.40 -7.04 -26.51
CA ALA A 192 26.34 -5.63 -26.88
C ALA A 192 25.80 -4.74 -25.75
N ASN A 193 24.84 -5.23 -24.97
CA ASN A 193 24.32 -4.57 -23.78
C ASN A 193 25.41 -4.40 -22.71
N ASP A 194 26.19 -5.44 -22.44
CA ASP A 194 27.28 -5.39 -21.45
C ASP A 194 28.33 -4.35 -21.83
N LEU A 195 28.67 -4.26 -23.12
CA LEU A 195 29.57 -3.23 -23.63
C LEU A 195 29.06 -1.81 -23.33
N TYR A 196 27.75 -1.59 -23.38
CA TYR A 196 27.12 -0.34 -22.97
C TYR A 196 27.11 -0.15 -21.44
N LEU A 197 26.78 -1.20 -20.67
CA LEU A 197 26.63 -1.13 -19.22
C LEU A 197 27.95 -0.86 -18.50
N ILE A 198 29.07 -1.44 -18.95
CA ILE A 198 30.39 -1.28 -18.31
C ILE A 198 30.73 0.18 -17.99
N PRO A 199 30.71 1.12 -18.96
CA PRO A 199 30.99 2.53 -18.67
C PRO A 199 29.81 3.32 -18.10
N LYS A 200 28.61 2.74 -17.96
CA LYS A 200 27.37 3.47 -17.61
C LYS A 200 26.67 2.98 -16.34
N ILE A 201 27.04 1.84 -15.77
CA ILE A 201 26.34 1.28 -14.60
C ILE A 201 26.64 2.06 -13.32
N PHE A 202 27.81 2.70 -13.21
CA PHE A 202 28.16 3.57 -12.09
C PHE A 202 27.66 5.00 -12.30
N ASN A 203 27.51 5.75 -11.20
CA ASN A 203 27.00 7.13 -11.23
C ASN A 203 27.78 8.03 -12.22
N ASN A 204 29.10 8.02 -12.07
CA ASN A 204 30.10 8.61 -12.94
C ASN A 204 31.32 7.68 -12.97
N ASN A 205 32.30 7.97 -13.84
CA ASN A 205 33.53 7.20 -13.92
C ASN A 205 34.72 7.90 -13.24
N ASP A 206 34.57 9.15 -12.82
CA ASP A 206 35.64 9.96 -12.21
C ASP A 206 36.01 9.46 -10.82
N ASP A 207 35.03 8.90 -10.11
CA ASP A 207 35.22 8.34 -8.77
C ASP A 207 35.62 6.86 -8.77
N ASN A 208 35.79 6.22 -9.93
CA ASN A 208 36.08 4.79 -10.03
C ASN A 208 37.53 4.46 -9.64
N LEU A 209 37.72 3.30 -9.03
CA LEU A 209 39.03 2.75 -8.67
C LEU A 209 39.23 1.39 -9.34
N VAL A 210 40.48 1.07 -9.68
CA VAL A 210 40.87 -0.26 -10.15
C VAL A 210 41.69 -0.92 -9.06
N ILE A 211 41.19 -2.04 -8.54
CA ILE A 211 41.87 -2.83 -7.50
C ILE A 211 41.96 -4.27 -8.02
N ASN A 212 43.17 -4.81 -8.13
CA ASN A 212 43.43 -6.17 -8.64
C ASN A 212 42.79 -6.46 -10.01
N GLY A 213 42.72 -5.44 -10.89
CA GLY A 213 42.12 -5.56 -12.22
C GLY A 213 40.59 -5.46 -12.25
N GLU A 214 39.92 -5.31 -11.10
CA GLU A 214 38.48 -5.12 -11.01
C GLU A 214 38.12 -3.64 -10.77
N ILE A 215 37.05 -3.18 -11.41
CA ILE A 215 36.57 -1.80 -11.31
C ILE A 215 35.59 -1.68 -10.15
N PHE A 216 35.85 -0.73 -9.26
CA PHE A 216 35.02 -0.35 -8.14
C PHE A 216 34.47 1.06 -8.35
N GLY A 217 33.14 1.20 -8.34
CA GLY A 217 32.47 2.48 -8.55
C GLY A 217 31.25 2.66 -7.66
N LEU A 218 30.74 3.89 -7.59
CA LEU A 218 29.49 4.16 -6.90
C LEU A 218 28.32 3.70 -7.77
N SER A 219 27.49 2.80 -7.26
CA SER A 219 26.31 2.30 -7.97
C SER A 219 25.40 3.45 -8.41
N ASN A 220 24.78 3.32 -9.59
CA ASN A 220 23.70 4.21 -9.99
C ASN A 220 22.39 3.93 -9.21
N GLU A 221 22.25 2.72 -8.67
CA GLU A 221 21.07 2.30 -7.93
C GLU A 221 21.11 2.84 -6.48
N ASN A 222 19.99 3.37 -6.02
CA ASN A 222 19.74 3.93 -4.68
C ASN A 222 20.55 5.17 -4.27
N MET A 223 21.68 5.50 -4.90
CA MET A 223 22.48 6.67 -4.56
C MET A 223 22.91 7.45 -5.79
N GLY A 224 22.41 8.69 -5.89
CA GLY A 224 22.67 9.63 -6.98
C GLY A 224 23.53 10.81 -6.54
N VAL A 225 24.85 10.77 -6.75
CA VAL A 225 25.73 11.92 -6.51
C VAL A 225 25.78 12.75 -7.78
N ASN A 226 25.17 13.94 -7.75
CA ASN A 226 25.27 14.88 -8.85
C ASN A 226 25.64 16.27 -8.34
N SER A 227 26.11 17.13 -9.24
CA SER A 227 26.50 18.52 -8.92
C SER A 227 25.37 19.36 -8.29
N LYS A 228 24.12 18.91 -8.36
CA LYS A 228 22.95 19.53 -7.71
C LYS A 228 22.69 19.02 -6.29
N LYS A 229 23.36 17.95 -5.86
CA LYS A 229 23.30 17.35 -4.53
C LYS A 229 24.70 17.20 -3.90
N PRO A 230 25.47 18.30 -3.78
CA PRO A 230 26.84 18.25 -3.27
C PRO A 230 26.94 17.81 -1.79
N PHE A 231 25.81 17.78 -1.07
CA PHE A 231 25.74 17.30 0.32
C PHE A 231 25.82 15.77 0.44
N LEU A 232 25.69 15.03 -0.67
CA LEU A 232 25.89 13.58 -0.70
C LEU A 232 27.37 13.19 -0.91
N GLU A 233 28.22 14.15 -1.26
CA GLU A 233 29.67 13.96 -1.39
C GLU A 233 30.36 14.08 -0.03
N HIS A 234 31.37 13.24 0.20
CA HIS A 234 32.18 13.27 1.41
C HIS A 234 33.34 14.26 1.27
N LYS A 235 33.01 15.57 1.27
CA LYS A 235 33.99 16.65 0.98
C LYS A 235 35.14 16.79 1.98
N THR A 236 35.01 16.23 3.17
CA THR A 236 36.02 16.31 4.25
C THR A 236 36.87 15.05 4.36
N THR A 237 36.63 14.03 3.53
CA THR A 237 37.41 12.79 3.53
C THR A 237 38.26 12.66 2.26
N PRO A 238 39.33 11.85 2.27
CA PRO A 238 40.11 11.59 1.06
C PRO A 238 39.32 10.92 -0.08
N TYR A 239 38.15 10.34 0.23
CA TYR A 239 37.24 9.74 -0.73
C TYR A 239 36.01 10.63 -0.93
N SER A 240 35.56 10.79 -2.16
CA SER A 240 34.44 11.66 -2.56
C SER A 240 33.06 11.02 -2.37
N VAL A 241 32.97 9.69 -2.37
CA VAL A 241 31.72 8.92 -2.40
C VAL A 241 31.57 8.00 -1.18
N PRO A 242 30.33 7.71 -0.74
CA PRO A 242 30.06 6.98 0.51
C PRO A 242 30.46 5.50 0.46
N TYR A 243 30.38 4.86 -0.71
CA TYR A 243 30.79 3.48 -0.93
C TYR A 243 31.15 3.24 -2.39
N ARG A 244 31.80 2.10 -2.65
CA ARG A 244 32.05 1.59 -4.00
C ARG A 244 31.78 0.09 -4.02
N ILE A 245 31.23 -0.39 -5.12
CA ILE A 245 30.95 -1.80 -5.38
C ILE A 245 31.57 -2.21 -6.72
N THR A 246 31.74 -3.51 -6.92
CA THR A 246 32.30 -4.02 -8.18
C THR A 246 31.32 -3.87 -9.33
N PHE A 247 31.80 -3.97 -10.57
CA PHE A 247 30.95 -3.98 -11.76
C PHE A 247 29.84 -5.04 -11.68
N ASN A 248 30.17 -6.27 -11.31
CA ASN A 248 29.20 -7.37 -11.20
C ASN A 248 28.15 -7.09 -10.11
N GLN A 249 28.56 -6.50 -8.97
CA GLN A 249 27.62 -6.11 -7.92
C GLN A 249 26.69 -4.97 -8.38
N ALA A 250 27.19 -4.02 -9.16
CA ALA A 250 26.38 -2.95 -9.72
C ALA A 250 25.39 -3.46 -10.76
N LEU A 251 25.83 -4.41 -11.60
CA LEU A 251 24.98 -5.10 -12.55
C LEU A 251 23.86 -5.87 -11.85
N ASP A 252 24.21 -6.70 -10.85
CA ASP A 252 23.23 -7.42 -10.04
C ASP A 252 22.20 -6.46 -9.41
N ALA A 253 22.66 -5.37 -8.81
CA ALA A 253 21.79 -4.37 -8.20
C ALA A 253 20.83 -3.75 -9.24
N HIS A 254 21.33 -3.44 -10.44
CA HIS A 254 20.51 -2.92 -11.53
C HIS A 254 19.45 -3.93 -11.96
N GLN A 255 19.81 -5.21 -12.10
CA GLN A 255 18.86 -6.27 -12.45
C GLN A 255 17.81 -6.48 -11.38
N LEU A 256 18.18 -6.45 -10.10
CA LEU A 256 17.22 -6.48 -9.00
C LEU A 256 16.20 -5.33 -9.12
N MET A 257 16.66 -4.11 -9.40
CA MET A 257 15.78 -2.95 -9.50
C MET A 257 14.85 -3.02 -10.71
N LEU A 258 15.34 -3.52 -11.85
CA LEU A 258 14.51 -3.80 -13.02
C LEU A 258 13.47 -4.87 -12.72
N TRP A 259 13.88 -5.98 -12.09
CA TRP A 259 12.99 -7.06 -11.67
C TRP A 259 11.91 -6.54 -10.71
N LEU A 260 12.27 -5.79 -9.66
CA LEU A 260 11.31 -5.20 -8.72
C LEU A 260 10.34 -4.23 -9.41
N ASN A 261 10.83 -3.39 -10.32
CA ASN A 261 9.97 -2.43 -11.02
C ASN A 261 8.93 -3.13 -11.90
N SER A 262 9.30 -4.28 -12.47
CA SER A 262 8.46 -5.08 -13.35
C SER A 262 7.40 -5.96 -12.63
N GLN A 263 7.42 -6.01 -11.30
CA GLN A 263 6.51 -6.85 -10.52
C GLN A 263 5.04 -6.49 -10.76
N SER A 264 4.29 -7.45 -11.29
CA SER A 264 2.87 -7.32 -11.61
C SER A 264 2.15 -8.67 -11.51
N LYS A 265 0.83 -8.62 -11.38
CA LYS A 265 -0.05 -9.78 -11.38
C LYS A 265 -1.38 -9.41 -12.02
N ASP A 266 -1.87 -10.24 -12.93
CA ASP A 266 -3.10 -10.00 -13.69
C ASP A 266 -3.11 -8.60 -14.37
N GLY A 267 -1.96 -8.18 -14.89
CA GLY A 267 -1.75 -6.86 -15.52
C GLY A 267 -1.69 -5.67 -14.55
N LYS A 268 -1.74 -5.90 -13.23
CA LYS A 268 -1.70 -4.84 -12.21
C LYS A 268 -0.34 -4.82 -11.50
N PRO A 269 0.28 -3.64 -11.31
CA PRO A 269 1.53 -3.54 -10.55
C PRO A 269 1.37 -4.01 -9.11
N ILE A 270 2.33 -4.80 -8.63
CA ILE A 270 2.44 -5.17 -7.21
C ILE A 270 3.26 -4.08 -6.52
N ASN A 271 2.63 -3.29 -5.66
CA ASN A 271 3.33 -2.22 -4.90
C ASN A 271 3.81 -2.66 -3.52
N ALA A 272 3.36 -3.82 -3.01
CA ALA A 272 3.86 -4.37 -1.76
C ALA A 272 3.81 -5.89 -1.83
N GLY A 273 4.82 -6.55 -1.28
CA GLY A 273 4.83 -8.01 -1.25
C GLY A 273 6.03 -8.57 -0.54
N TYR A 274 6.17 -9.89 -0.65
CA TYR A 274 7.17 -10.69 0.02
C TYR A 274 8.04 -11.41 -1.01
N LEU A 275 9.35 -11.29 -0.84
CA LEU A 275 10.33 -12.15 -1.48
C LEU A 275 10.76 -13.20 -0.46
N LEU A 276 10.47 -14.48 -0.73
CA LEU A 276 10.85 -15.55 0.20
C LEU A 276 12.37 -15.73 0.22
N ASP A 277 12.90 -16.07 1.39
CA ASP A 277 14.33 -16.35 1.59
C ASP A 277 14.70 -17.76 1.03
N GLY A 278 13.71 -18.65 0.87
CA GLY A 278 13.89 -20.00 0.31
C GLY A 278 13.76 -20.08 -1.22
N SER A 279 14.13 -21.23 -1.79
CA SER A 279 13.87 -21.55 -3.20
C SER A 279 12.38 -21.52 -3.49
N SER A 280 11.97 -20.75 -4.49
CA SER A 280 10.58 -20.56 -4.90
C SER A 280 10.52 -20.55 -6.42
N ASP A 281 9.59 -21.32 -6.99
CA ASP A 281 9.31 -21.30 -8.43
C ASP A 281 8.56 -20.01 -8.83
N ALA A 282 8.03 -19.25 -7.86
CA ALA A 282 7.35 -17.99 -8.12
C ALA A 282 8.36 -16.90 -8.47
N ILE A 283 8.32 -16.41 -9.72
CA ILE A 283 9.16 -15.34 -10.26
C ILE A 283 8.67 -13.94 -9.81
N THR A 284 7.55 -13.88 -9.07
CA THR A 284 6.94 -12.63 -8.60
C THR A 284 6.91 -12.52 -7.08
N LEU A 285 6.87 -11.27 -6.59
CA LEU A 285 6.59 -10.98 -5.19
C LEU A 285 5.24 -11.58 -4.79
N GLN A 286 5.22 -12.27 -3.66
CA GLN A 286 3.98 -12.80 -3.11
C GLN A 286 3.23 -11.68 -2.38
N GLU A 287 1.95 -11.48 -2.67
CA GLU A 287 1.12 -10.51 -1.94
C GLU A 287 0.71 -11.03 -0.55
N LYS A 288 0.86 -12.33 -0.33
CA LYS A 288 0.52 -13.05 0.90
C LYS A 288 1.67 -13.96 1.26
N ILE A 289 1.86 -14.16 2.56
CA ILE A 289 2.74 -15.21 3.06
C ILE A 289 1.92 -16.49 3.16
N SER A 290 2.56 -17.62 2.83
CA SER A 290 2.05 -18.95 3.12
C SER A 290 2.93 -19.63 4.17
N GLY A 291 2.30 -20.13 5.23
CA GLY A 291 2.97 -20.73 6.38
C GLY A 291 3.77 -19.74 7.25
N ASN A 292 4.75 -20.29 7.96
CA ASN A 292 5.73 -19.53 8.74
C ASN A 292 7.07 -19.65 8.02
N THR A 293 7.50 -18.58 7.36
CA THR A 293 8.71 -18.60 6.52
C THR A 293 9.51 -17.31 6.67
N SER A 294 10.81 -17.39 6.43
CA SER A 294 11.68 -16.23 6.32
C SER A 294 11.41 -15.51 4.99
N ALA A 295 11.23 -14.20 5.04
CA ALA A 295 10.91 -13.40 3.86
C ALA A 295 11.38 -11.96 3.99
N HIS A 296 11.64 -11.32 2.86
CA HIS A 296 11.78 -9.87 2.76
C HIS A 296 10.44 -9.24 2.44
N PHE A 297 9.93 -8.38 3.29
CA PHE A 297 8.85 -7.47 2.94
C PHE A 297 9.42 -6.26 2.18
N VAL A 298 8.77 -5.89 1.08
CA VAL A 298 9.12 -4.71 0.27
C VAL A 298 7.86 -3.92 -0.07
N HIS A 299 7.96 -2.59 0.02
CA HIS A 299 7.03 -1.66 -0.62
C HIS A 299 7.75 -0.90 -1.74
N LEU A 300 7.05 -0.77 -2.85
CA LEU A 300 7.54 -0.23 -4.11
C LEU A 300 6.71 0.99 -4.47
N LYS A 301 7.38 2.13 -4.61
CA LYS A 301 6.76 3.36 -5.07
C LYS A 301 7.16 3.63 -6.52
N ARG A 302 6.16 3.57 -7.40
CA ARG A 302 6.28 3.85 -8.82
C ARG A 302 5.85 5.28 -9.11
N GLY A 303 6.82 6.19 -9.19
CA GLY A 303 6.60 7.61 -9.50
C GLY A 303 7.38 8.07 -10.73
N LYS A 304 7.88 9.31 -10.69
CA LYS A 304 8.90 9.78 -11.66
C LYS A 304 10.18 8.94 -11.57
N THR A 305 10.49 8.49 -10.36
CA THR A 305 11.55 7.55 -10.04
C THR A 305 10.91 6.32 -9.41
N PHE A 306 11.50 5.16 -9.69
CA PHE A 306 11.18 3.92 -9.00
C PHE A 306 12.00 3.86 -7.71
N GLU A 307 11.37 3.58 -6.57
CA GLU A 307 12.05 3.48 -5.28
C GLU A 307 11.44 2.37 -4.41
N VAL A 308 12.31 1.74 -3.61
CA VAL A 308 11.91 0.91 -2.47
C VAL A 308 11.91 1.82 -1.24
N ASP A 309 10.73 2.20 -0.76
CA ASP A 309 10.56 3.17 0.34
C ASP A 309 10.17 2.53 1.68
N ASP A 310 9.93 1.21 1.71
CA ASP A 310 9.88 0.40 2.93
C ASP A 310 10.42 -1.00 2.65
N TYR A 311 11.27 -1.49 3.56
CA TYR A 311 11.90 -2.80 3.48
C TYR A 311 12.11 -3.36 4.88
N GLU A 312 11.85 -4.65 5.04
CA GLU A 312 12.13 -5.36 6.28
C GLU A 312 12.47 -6.83 6.01
N MET A 313 13.50 -7.34 6.70
CA MET A 313 13.76 -8.77 6.75
C MET A 313 12.92 -9.37 7.88
N LEU A 314 12.06 -10.31 7.53
CA LEU A 314 11.15 -10.99 8.46
C LEU A 314 11.69 -12.39 8.71
N PRO A 315 12.33 -12.67 9.87
CA PRO A 315 12.84 -14.01 10.16
C PRO A 315 11.74 -15.08 10.18
N GLN A 316 10.52 -14.65 10.53
CA GLN A 316 9.33 -15.49 10.53
C GLN A 316 8.12 -14.63 10.17
N ALA A 317 7.86 -14.49 8.87
CA ALA A 317 6.63 -13.92 8.38
C ALA A 317 5.48 -14.91 8.63
N LYS A 318 4.36 -14.42 9.17
CA LYS A 318 3.24 -15.25 9.63
C LYS A 318 2.03 -15.11 8.72
N GLU A 319 1.57 -16.22 8.15
CA GLU A 319 0.23 -16.29 7.53
C GLU A 319 -0.87 -16.24 8.60
N TYR A 320 -0.67 -16.95 9.71
CA TYR A 320 -1.66 -17.14 10.76
C TYR A 320 -1.36 -16.31 12.01
N LEU A 321 -2.42 -15.93 12.70
CA LEU A 321 -2.34 -15.32 14.02
C LEU A 321 -1.74 -16.30 15.02
N THR A 322 -0.92 -15.80 15.95
CA THR A 322 -0.34 -16.62 17.04
C THR A 322 -1.43 -17.33 17.86
N ARG A 323 -2.61 -16.73 17.98
CA ARG A 323 -3.82 -17.36 18.52
C ARG A 323 -5.05 -16.89 17.74
N PRO A 324 -6.11 -17.71 17.60
CA PRO A 324 -7.33 -17.27 16.92
C PRO A 324 -7.95 -16.02 17.55
N PHE A 325 -8.31 -15.04 16.73
CA PHE A 325 -9.05 -13.87 17.16
C PHE A 325 -10.54 -14.21 17.28
N LYS A 326 -11.05 -14.24 18.51
CA LYS A 326 -12.46 -14.55 18.79
C LYS A 326 -13.32 -13.29 18.68
N ARG A 327 -14.23 -13.26 17.71
CA ARG A 327 -15.22 -12.18 17.56
C ARG A 327 -16.36 -12.35 18.55
N LYS A 328 -16.14 -12.05 19.83
CA LYS A 328 -17.19 -12.19 20.85
C LYS A 328 -18.19 -11.04 20.77
N ASN A 329 -19.49 -11.34 20.78
CA ASN A 329 -20.57 -10.35 20.77
C ASN A 329 -20.91 -9.86 22.20
N TYR A 330 -20.06 -9.01 22.76
CA TYR A 330 -20.22 -8.46 24.10
C TYR A 330 -21.44 -7.53 24.24
N LEU A 331 -21.83 -6.86 23.16
CA LEU A 331 -22.94 -5.90 23.12
C LEU A 331 -24.28 -6.51 22.68
N GLN A 332 -24.38 -7.83 22.50
CA GLN A 332 -25.59 -8.51 22.03
C GLN A 332 -26.17 -7.91 20.72
N LEU A 333 -25.29 -7.54 19.79
CA LEU A 333 -25.67 -6.99 18.50
C LEU A 333 -26.41 -8.01 17.64
N THR A 334 -27.44 -7.58 16.94
CA THR A 334 -28.21 -8.42 16.01
C THR A 334 -27.38 -8.78 14.79
N ASN A 335 -27.51 -10.02 14.28
CA ASN A 335 -26.78 -10.53 13.10
C ASN A 335 -25.24 -10.38 13.20
N TYR A 336 -24.69 -10.48 14.41
CA TYR A 336 -23.24 -10.38 14.60
C TYR A 336 -22.55 -11.70 14.28
N ASP A 337 -21.53 -11.61 13.42
CA ASP A 337 -20.70 -12.75 13.05
C ASP A 337 -19.67 -13.06 14.15
N ASN A 338 -19.90 -14.17 14.86
CA ASN A 338 -19.09 -14.68 15.96
C ASN A 338 -17.94 -15.61 15.52
N LYS A 339 -17.66 -15.72 14.21
CA LYS A 339 -16.61 -16.61 13.72
C LYS A 339 -15.24 -16.17 14.23
N SER A 340 -14.43 -17.17 14.63
CA SER A 340 -13.02 -16.94 14.95
C SER A 340 -12.23 -16.71 13.67
N ILE A 341 -11.29 -15.79 13.72
CA ILE A 341 -10.36 -15.49 12.62
C ILE A 341 -9.01 -16.10 12.97
N THR A 342 -8.40 -16.80 12.02
CA THR A 342 -7.10 -17.46 12.21
C THR A 342 -6.01 -16.86 11.34
N ASP A 343 -6.34 -16.26 10.20
CA ASP A 343 -5.36 -15.69 9.28
C ASP A 343 -5.22 -14.16 9.42
N MET A 344 -4.01 -13.67 9.16
CA MET A 344 -3.64 -12.26 9.32
C MET A 344 -4.42 -11.33 8.39
N MET A 345 -4.70 -11.78 7.16
CA MET A 345 -5.36 -10.97 6.14
C MET A 345 -6.84 -10.72 6.46
N SER A 346 -7.56 -11.76 6.88
CA SER A 346 -8.94 -11.62 7.33
C SER A 346 -9.02 -10.72 8.56
N PHE A 347 -8.04 -10.80 9.47
CA PHE A 347 -8.01 -9.94 10.64
C PHE A 347 -7.79 -8.47 10.26
N GLU A 348 -6.83 -8.18 9.37
CA GLU A 348 -6.61 -6.84 8.82
C GLU A 348 -7.87 -6.31 8.14
N THR A 349 -8.53 -7.14 7.32
CA THR A 349 -9.75 -6.78 6.59
C THR A 349 -10.88 -6.41 7.54
N VAL A 350 -11.08 -7.17 8.63
CA VAL A 350 -12.10 -6.85 9.63
C VAL A 350 -11.77 -5.56 10.37
N VAL A 351 -10.51 -5.38 10.79
CA VAL A 351 -10.09 -4.14 11.47
C VAL A 351 -10.26 -2.94 10.54
N ASP A 352 -9.79 -3.01 9.30
CA ASP A 352 -9.91 -1.91 8.34
C ASP A 352 -11.38 -1.56 8.06
N ASN A 353 -12.21 -2.55 7.73
CA ASN A 353 -13.60 -2.29 7.38
C ASN A 353 -14.43 -1.77 8.55
N VAL A 354 -14.30 -2.38 9.73
CA VAL A 354 -15.16 -2.07 10.87
C VAL A 354 -14.67 -0.82 11.61
N LEU A 355 -13.36 -0.71 11.86
CA LEU A 355 -12.80 0.38 12.65
C LEU A 355 -12.43 1.60 11.80
N PHE A 356 -11.92 1.39 10.58
CA PHE A 356 -11.32 2.43 9.74
C PHE A 356 -12.13 2.77 8.48
N ASN A 357 -13.33 2.22 8.28
CA ASN A 357 -14.15 2.44 7.08
C ASN A 357 -13.43 2.08 5.77
N GLY A 358 -12.60 1.03 5.77
CA GLY A 358 -11.83 0.64 4.58
C GLY A 358 -10.82 1.72 4.15
N CYS A 359 -10.26 2.45 5.12
CA CYS A 359 -9.33 3.55 4.88
C CYS A 359 -7.95 3.33 5.50
N LEU A 360 -7.71 2.26 6.26
CA LEU A 360 -6.39 1.94 6.80
C LEU A 360 -5.47 1.43 5.70
N VAL A 361 -5.83 0.32 5.04
CA VAL A 361 -4.93 -0.41 4.12
C VAL A 361 -4.53 0.48 2.93
N LYS A 362 -5.51 1.17 2.32
CA LYS A 362 -5.25 2.08 1.20
C LYS A 362 -4.40 3.31 1.56
N ASN A 363 -4.21 3.60 2.84
CA ASN A 363 -3.45 4.76 3.32
C ASN A 363 -2.16 4.38 4.06
N TYR A 364 -1.74 3.11 4.09
CA TYR A 364 -0.46 2.75 4.74
C TYR A 364 0.71 3.61 4.23
N TYR A 365 0.81 3.78 2.91
CA TYR A 365 1.90 4.53 2.27
C TYR A 365 1.50 5.89 1.71
N TYR A 366 0.26 6.30 1.93
CA TYR A 366 -0.26 7.58 1.47
C TYR A 366 -0.66 8.47 2.64
N GLU A 367 -0.74 9.77 2.40
CA GLU A 367 -1.30 10.71 3.36
C GLU A 367 -2.83 10.54 3.39
N PRO A 368 -3.45 10.19 4.54
CA PRO A 368 -4.89 10.04 4.64
C PRO A 368 -5.58 11.37 4.36
N LYS A 369 -6.38 11.42 3.29
CA LYS A 369 -7.14 12.63 2.94
C LYS A 369 -8.51 12.61 3.60
N ALA A 370 -8.83 13.68 4.33
CA ALA A 370 -10.14 13.86 4.91
C ALA A 370 -11.21 13.94 3.81
N ASN A 371 -12.32 13.25 4.03
CA ASN A 371 -13.52 13.29 3.22
C ASN A 371 -14.71 13.22 4.17
N SER A 372 -15.49 14.31 4.28
CA SER A 372 -16.57 14.42 5.26
C SER A 372 -17.63 13.31 5.20
N LYS A 373 -17.73 12.59 4.07
CA LYS A 373 -18.66 11.46 3.90
C LYS A 373 -18.11 10.10 4.37
N ILE A 374 -16.78 9.94 4.46
CA ILE A 374 -16.13 8.63 4.66
C ILE A 374 -15.13 8.67 5.81
N LEU A 375 -14.33 9.72 5.90
CA LEU A 375 -13.19 9.86 6.81
C LEU A 375 -13.09 11.30 7.32
N THR A 376 -13.43 11.55 8.59
CA THR A 376 -13.27 12.89 9.18
C THR A 376 -11.80 13.30 9.26
N ALA A 377 -11.51 14.60 9.40
CA ALA A 377 -10.14 15.09 9.60
C ALA A 377 -9.46 14.44 10.83
N ARG A 378 -10.24 14.18 11.88
CA ARG A 378 -9.74 13.50 13.07
C ARG A 378 -9.45 12.02 12.81
N GLN A 379 -10.31 11.31 12.06
CA GLN A 379 -10.04 9.94 11.65
C GLN A 379 -8.81 9.86 10.73
N ALA A 380 -8.65 10.79 9.79
CA ALA A 380 -7.46 10.89 8.96
C ALA A 380 -6.18 11.08 9.81
N SER A 381 -6.22 11.98 10.79
CA SER A 381 -5.14 12.17 11.76
C SER A 381 -4.85 10.90 12.58
N LEU A 382 -5.88 10.17 13.02
CA LEU A 382 -5.72 8.91 13.75
C LEU A 382 -5.05 7.84 12.87
N ILE A 383 -5.44 7.70 11.60
CA ILE A 383 -4.75 6.82 10.65
C ILE A 383 -3.30 7.24 10.49
N GLN A 384 -3.04 8.53 10.30
CA GLN A 384 -1.69 9.04 10.06
C GLN A 384 -0.73 8.70 11.21
N ILE A 385 -1.18 8.78 12.46
CA ILE A 385 -0.34 8.45 13.63
C ILE A 385 -0.24 6.95 13.92
N SER A 386 -1.15 6.13 13.37
CA SER A 386 -1.24 4.70 13.72
C SER A 386 -0.82 3.76 12.61
N LYS A 387 -0.83 4.21 11.34
CA LYS A 387 -0.67 3.34 10.16
C LYS A 387 0.59 2.48 10.20
N ASN A 388 1.71 3.01 10.71
CA ASN A 388 2.97 2.28 10.83
C ASN A 388 2.88 1.11 11.82
N ALA A 389 2.17 1.26 12.93
CA ALA A 389 1.98 0.17 13.89
C ALA A 389 1.06 -0.93 13.34
N PHE A 390 0.01 -0.55 12.60
CA PHE A 390 -0.89 -1.52 11.97
C PHE A 390 -0.21 -2.29 10.83
N ILE A 391 0.54 -1.62 9.96
CA ILE A 391 1.28 -2.33 8.91
C ILE A 391 2.38 -3.22 9.50
N SER A 392 3.06 -2.79 10.58
CA SER A 392 4.05 -3.60 11.28
C SER A 392 3.42 -4.90 11.79
N TYR A 393 2.23 -4.83 12.38
CA TYR A 393 1.52 -6.01 12.84
C TYR A 393 1.02 -6.89 11.68
N PHE A 394 0.23 -6.32 10.77
CA PHE A 394 -0.48 -7.11 9.75
C PHE A 394 0.39 -7.57 8.59
N ARG A 395 1.45 -6.84 8.26
CA ARG A 395 2.31 -7.12 7.10
C ARG A 395 3.74 -7.51 7.48
N LYS A 396 4.19 -7.17 8.69
CA LYS A 396 5.57 -7.42 9.13
C LYS A 396 5.65 -8.32 10.37
N SER A 397 4.50 -8.83 10.84
CA SER A 397 4.40 -9.78 11.96
C SER A 397 4.95 -9.26 13.30
N ASP A 398 5.03 -7.94 13.48
CA ASP A 398 5.49 -7.28 14.72
C ASP A 398 4.32 -6.61 15.47
N ASP A 399 4.04 -7.09 16.68
CA ASP A 399 2.97 -6.58 17.55
C ASP A 399 3.43 -5.52 18.57
N THR A 400 4.70 -5.16 18.56
CA THR A 400 5.29 -4.25 19.56
C THR A 400 4.63 -2.88 19.53
N ALA A 401 4.46 -2.32 18.32
CA ALA A 401 3.94 -0.97 18.16
C ALA A 401 2.42 -0.86 18.29
N ILE A 402 1.67 -1.94 18.02
CA ILE A 402 0.19 -1.90 18.03
C ILE A 402 -0.38 -1.94 19.46
N LYS A 403 0.23 -2.72 20.35
CA LYS A 403 -0.21 -2.87 21.76
C LYS A 403 -0.39 -1.53 22.51
N PRO A 404 0.59 -0.60 22.52
CA PRO A 404 0.44 0.66 23.26
C PRO A 404 -0.53 1.66 22.62
N ILE A 405 -0.90 1.50 21.34
CA ILE A 405 -1.73 2.49 20.64
C ILE A 405 -3.18 2.06 20.43
N ILE A 406 -3.47 0.76 20.46
CA ILE A 406 -4.76 0.23 20.03
C ILE A 406 -5.91 0.77 20.88
N ASP A 407 -5.69 1.00 22.18
CA ASP A 407 -6.67 1.62 23.08
C ASP A 407 -7.02 3.03 22.61
N LYS A 408 -6.02 3.90 22.49
CA LYS A 408 -6.23 5.30 22.09
C LYS A 408 -6.86 5.42 20.70
N VAL A 409 -6.36 4.65 19.74
CA VAL A 409 -6.80 4.76 18.33
C VAL A 409 -8.22 4.22 18.17
N SER A 410 -8.52 3.04 18.71
CA SER A 410 -9.86 2.47 18.56
C SER A 410 -10.93 3.31 19.26
N LEU A 411 -10.66 3.85 20.45
CA LEU A 411 -11.57 4.79 21.12
C LEU A 411 -11.79 6.05 20.29
N GLY A 412 -10.70 6.64 19.77
CA GLY A 412 -10.78 7.82 18.91
C GLY A 412 -11.64 7.60 17.67
N MET A 413 -11.50 6.45 17.02
CA MET A 413 -12.32 6.09 15.85
C MET A 413 -13.80 5.94 16.20
N ILE A 414 -14.10 5.31 17.33
CA ILE A 414 -15.47 5.12 17.83
C ILE A 414 -16.13 6.47 18.15
N LEU A 415 -15.42 7.36 18.82
CA LEU A 415 -15.92 8.70 19.16
C LEU A 415 -16.21 9.56 17.92
N GLU A 416 -15.43 9.38 16.84
CA GLU A 416 -15.71 10.05 15.56
C GLU A 416 -16.89 9.42 14.82
N LYS A 417 -17.03 8.09 14.84
CA LYS A 417 -18.19 7.38 14.27
C LYS A 417 -19.50 7.80 14.93
N LEU A 418 -19.51 8.02 16.24
CA LEU A 418 -20.69 8.47 16.98
C LEU A 418 -21.25 9.82 16.49
N LYS A 419 -20.41 10.66 15.86
CA LYS A 419 -20.79 11.98 15.33
C LYS A 419 -21.39 11.91 13.93
N GLN A 420 -21.25 10.78 13.24
CA GLN A 420 -21.73 10.59 11.88
C GLN A 420 -23.22 10.19 11.87
N PRO A 421 -23.99 10.51 10.82
CA PRO A 421 -25.37 10.07 10.69
C PRO A 421 -25.44 8.55 10.58
N GLU A 422 -26.30 7.92 11.37
CA GLU A 422 -26.47 6.47 11.42
C GLU A 422 -27.97 6.12 11.39
N PRO A 423 -28.35 4.89 10.99
CA PRO A 423 -29.74 4.45 11.03
C PRO A 423 -30.31 4.48 12.46
N ASN A 424 -31.63 4.65 12.58
CA ASN A 424 -32.31 4.84 13.86
C ASN A 424 -32.13 3.68 14.87
N ASN A 425 -31.71 2.49 14.42
CA ASN A 425 -31.44 1.35 15.30
C ASN A 425 -29.95 1.26 15.66
N VAL A 426 -29.60 1.71 16.88
CA VAL A 426 -28.23 1.71 17.45
C VAL A 426 -27.53 0.36 17.28
N ASN A 427 -28.23 -0.76 17.46
CA ASN A 427 -27.64 -2.11 17.42
C ASN A 427 -27.19 -2.52 16.01
N LEU A 428 -27.60 -1.78 14.97
CA LEU A 428 -27.23 -1.98 13.58
C LEU A 428 -26.18 -0.97 13.08
N THR A 429 -25.73 -0.05 13.95
CA THR A 429 -24.83 1.05 13.56
C THR A 429 -23.38 0.62 13.40
N LEU A 430 -22.63 1.34 12.58
CA LEU A 430 -21.19 1.13 12.43
C LEU A 430 -20.45 1.44 13.74
N PHE A 431 -20.96 2.39 14.53
CA PHE A 431 -20.48 2.70 15.88
C PHE A 431 -20.52 1.46 16.80
N ALA A 432 -21.68 0.81 16.94
CA ALA A 432 -21.84 -0.32 17.85
C ALA A 432 -20.96 -1.50 17.44
N ARG A 433 -20.86 -1.77 16.13
CA ARG A 433 -19.96 -2.81 15.58
C ARG A 433 -18.49 -2.51 15.88
N ALA A 434 -18.05 -1.25 15.73
CA ALA A 434 -16.69 -0.82 16.04
C ALA A 434 -16.38 -0.88 17.54
N LEU A 435 -17.34 -0.52 18.40
CA LEU A 435 -17.20 -0.64 19.85
C LEU A 435 -17.08 -2.09 20.30
N ASN A 436 -17.92 -2.99 19.76
CA ASN A 436 -17.80 -4.41 20.06
C ASN A 436 -16.45 -4.99 19.59
N LEU A 437 -16.00 -4.60 18.40
CA LEU A 437 -14.68 -5.00 17.90
C LEU A 437 -13.56 -4.50 18.82
N ARG A 438 -13.63 -3.26 19.31
CA ARG A 438 -12.66 -2.72 20.27
C ARG A 438 -12.52 -3.59 21.51
N PHE A 439 -13.62 -4.03 22.14
CA PHE A 439 -13.52 -4.89 23.31
C PHE A 439 -12.78 -6.20 23.02
N ALA A 440 -13.08 -6.82 21.87
CA ALA A 440 -12.36 -8.01 21.42
C ALA A 440 -10.87 -7.73 21.12
N LEU A 441 -10.54 -6.55 20.58
CA LEU A 441 -9.15 -6.13 20.33
C LEU A 441 -8.38 -5.89 21.64
N LEU A 442 -8.98 -5.22 22.62
CA LEU A 442 -8.35 -4.96 23.92
C LEU A 442 -8.03 -6.25 24.66
N GLU A 443 -8.94 -7.23 24.62
CA GLU A 443 -8.69 -8.57 25.12
C GLU A 443 -7.58 -9.27 24.33
N TYR A 444 -7.65 -9.26 22.99
CA TYR A 444 -6.70 -9.97 22.15
C TYR A 444 -5.26 -9.44 22.27
N PHE A 445 -5.09 -8.13 22.43
CA PHE A 445 -3.78 -7.50 22.62
C PHE A 445 -3.37 -7.40 24.10
N GLU A 446 -4.17 -7.92 25.02
CA GLU A 446 -3.90 -7.91 26.47
C GLU A 446 -3.57 -6.51 26.99
N VAL A 447 -4.40 -5.54 26.59
CA VAL A 447 -4.23 -4.14 27.00
C VAL A 447 -4.50 -4.04 28.50
N GLY A 448 -3.44 -3.85 29.28
CA GLY A 448 -3.48 -3.88 30.74
C GLY A 448 -4.56 -2.97 31.34
N GLY A 449 -5.39 -3.57 32.20
CA GLY A 449 -6.50 -2.90 32.87
C GLY A 449 -7.78 -2.83 32.03
N LYS A 450 -7.77 -3.37 30.81
CA LYS A 450 -8.94 -3.38 29.90
C LYS A 450 -9.14 -4.71 29.18
N GLU A 451 -8.33 -5.73 29.46
CA GLU A 451 -8.43 -7.03 28.82
C GLU A 451 -9.74 -7.77 29.15
N LYS A 452 -10.36 -7.47 30.31
CA LYS A 452 -11.66 -8.02 30.75
C LYS A 452 -12.86 -7.11 30.48
N LEU A 453 -12.64 -5.94 29.91
CA LEU A 453 -13.67 -4.91 29.73
C LEU A 453 -14.88 -5.41 28.94
N GLY A 454 -14.68 -6.26 27.93
CA GLY A 454 -15.77 -6.86 27.17
C GLY A 454 -16.66 -7.78 28.02
N SER A 455 -16.06 -8.66 28.83
CA SER A 455 -16.82 -9.51 29.77
C SER A 455 -17.53 -8.67 30.82
N GLU A 456 -16.87 -7.67 31.39
CA GLU A 456 -17.46 -6.76 32.38
C GLU A 456 -18.68 -6.02 31.80
N VAL A 457 -18.62 -5.59 30.53
CA VAL A 457 -19.76 -4.99 29.81
C VAL A 457 -20.94 -5.95 29.70
N ARG A 458 -20.68 -7.21 29.34
CA ARG A 458 -21.73 -8.23 29.18
C ARG A 458 -22.36 -8.57 30.53
N ASP A 459 -21.54 -8.77 31.54
CA ASP A 459 -21.99 -9.19 32.87
C ASP A 459 -22.74 -8.03 33.56
N GLY A 460 -22.20 -6.80 33.45
CA GLY A 460 -22.85 -5.59 33.95
C GLY A 460 -24.17 -5.26 33.24
N TYR A 461 -24.32 -5.58 31.94
CA TYR A 461 -25.63 -5.50 31.28
C TYR A 461 -26.65 -6.42 31.95
N GLN A 462 -26.25 -7.65 32.29
CA GLN A 462 -27.16 -8.63 32.84
C GLN A 462 -27.56 -8.28 34.28
N GLU A 463 -26.61 -7.86 35.10
CA GLU A 463 -26.87 -7.36 36.46
C GLU A 463 -27.79 -6.13 36.46
N LEU A 464 -27.53 -5.16 35.58
CA LEU A 464 -28.37 -3.98 35.45
C LEU A 464 -29.78 -4.34 34.96
N LYS A 465 -29.89 -5.27 34.00
CA LYS A 465 -31.18 -5.75 33.47
C LYS A 465 -32.03 -6.34 34.59
N ASP A 466 -31.45 -7.19 35.42
CA ASP A 466 -32.16 -7.89 36.48
C ASP A 466 -32.69 -6.92 37.56
N LYS A 467 -31.97 -5.83 37.83
CA LYS A 467 -32.45 -4.74 38.71
C LYS A 467 -33.52 -3.87 38.06
N VAL A 468 -33.34 -3.48 36.80
CA VAL A 468 -34.24 -2.54 36.11
C VAL A 468 -35.61 -3.17 35.83
N LEU A 469 -35.66 -4.49 35.60
CA LEU A 469 -36.90 -5.24 35.37
C LEU A 469 -37.69 -5.57 36.64
N GLN A 470 -37.29 -5.08 37.82
CA GLN A 470 -38.05 -5.26 39.05
C GLN A 470 -39.25 -4.30 39.10
N ASP A 471 -40.46 -4.85 38.89
CA ASP A 471 -41.70 -4.06 38.86
C ASP A 471 -42.19 -3.65 40.27
N LYS A 472 -41.80 -4.41 41.30
CA LYS A 472 -42.13 -4.19 42.72
C LYS A 472 -40.91 -4.47 43.61
N PRO A 473 -39.90 -3.61 43.60
CA PRO A 473 -38.72 -3.80 44.43
C PRO A 473 -39.09 -3.66 45.92
N GLU A 474 -38.52 -4.50 46.78
CA GLU A 474 -38.75 -4.48 48.24
C GLU A 474 -38.20 -3.22 48.92
N GLY A 475 -37.35 -2.45 48.22
CA GLY A 475 -36.80 -1.17 48.66
C GLY A 475 -36.32 -0.30 47.48
N PRO A 476 -35.71 0.86 47.74
CA PRO A 476 -35.19 1.72 46.68
C PRO A 476 -34.15 1.01 45.82
N VAL A 477 -34.35 0.99 44.50
CA VAL A 477 -33.33 0.51 43.55
C VAL A 477 -32.16 1.49 43.55
N VAL A 478 -30.99 1.04 44.01
CA VAL A 478 -29.79 1.87 44.19
C VAL A 478 -28.62 1.34 43.37
N CYS A 479 -27.72 2.25 42.99
CA CYS A 479 -26.45 1.94 42.36
C CYS A 479 -25.52 1.21 43.33
N SER A 480 -24.83 0.19 42.82
CA SER A 480 -23.93 -0.69 43.56
C SER A 480 -22.46 -0.51 43.20
N SER A 481 -22.14 0.15 42.08
CA SER A 481 -20.74 0.42 41.68
C SER A 481 -20.63 1.56 40.66
N ASP A 482 -19.43 2.14 40.53
CA ASP A 482 -19.14 3.15 39.50
C ASP A 482 -19.36 2.58 38.09
N GLN A 483 -19.02 1.31 37.88
CA GLN A 483 -19.24 0.61 36.61
C GLN A 483 -20.73 0.54 36.25
N GLU A 484 -21.58 0.17 37.20
CA GLU A 484 -23.03 0.15 37.02
C GLU A 484 -23.55 1.55 36.72
N PHE A 485 -23.07 2.58 37.42
CA PHE A 485 -23.45 3.96 37.18
C PHE A 485 -23.16 4.39 35.73
N TYR A 486 -21.92 4.21 35.27
CA TYR A 486 -21.54 4.63 33.91
C TYR A 486 -22.28 3.86 32.83
N PHE A 487 -22.53 2.56 33.03
CA PHE A 487 -23.33 1.77 32.10
C PHE A 487 -24.80 2.21 32.09
N ALA A 488 -25.40 2.45 33.26
CA ALA A 488 -26.78 2.91 33.41
C ALA A 488 -26.99 4.29 32.78
N VAL A 489 -26.02 5.21 32.90
CA VAL A 489 -26.00 6.50 32.21
C VAL A 489 -26.10 6.31 30.69
N GLY A 490 -25.34 5.37 30.13
CA GLY A 490 -25.40 5.02 28.70
C GLY A 490 -26.78 4.54 28.26
N GLN A 491 -27.37 3.60 29.01
CA GLN A 491 -28.73 3.07 28.75
C GLN A 491 -29.79 4.18 28.83
N LEU A 492 -29.69 5.07 29.81
CA LEU A 492 -30.63 6.16 30.00
C LEU A 492 -30.51 7.20 28.88
N ALA A 493 -29.28 7.56 28.50
CA ALA A 493 -29.02 8.43 27.36
C ALA A 493 -29.57 7.84 26.04
N ARG A 494 -29.39 6.53 25.83
CA ARG A 494 -29.95 5.81 24.67
C ARG A 494 -31.46 5.95 24.60
N TYR A 495 -32.15 5.68 25.70
CA TYR A 495 -33.60 5.78 25.77
C TYR A 495 -34.08 7.22 25.50
N LEU A 496 -33.53 8.21 26.21
CA LEU A 496 -33.94 9.60 26.09
C LEU A 496 -33.71 10.16 24.68
N ILE A 497 -32.57 9.86 24.08
CA ILE A 497 -32.27 10.32 22.71
C ILE A 497 -33.16 9.59 21.69
N GLY A 498 -33.48 8.32 21.93
CA GLY A 498 -34.40 7.54 21.10
C GLY A 498 -35.84 8.07 21.04
N LEU A 499 -36.26 8.93 21.99
CA LEU A 499 -37.55 9.63 21.95
C LEU A 499 -37.59 10.77 20.92
N SER A 500 -36.44 11.13 20.32
CA SER A 500 -36.38 12.22 19.36
C SER A 500 -37.08 11.85 18.04
N LYS A 501 -38.01 12.71 17.60
CA LYS A 501 -38.75 12.60 16.31
C LYS A 501 -37.94 13.06 15.07
N ALA A 502 -36.61 13.23 15.19
CA ALA A 502 -35.79 13.75 14.11
C ALA A 502 -35.54 12.69 13.02
N GLN A 503 -35.63 13.07 11.74
CA GLN A 503 -35.49 12.16 10.61
C GLN A 503 -34.06 11.59 10.45
N ASN A 504 -33.04 12.38 10.81
CA ASN A 504 -31.63 11.98 10.82
C ASN A 504 -31.06 12.14 12.23
N MET A 505 -31.15 11.10 13.05
CA MET A 505 -30.65 11.17 14.41
C MET A 505 -29.11 11.11 14.39
N THR A 506 -28.46 12.15 14.91
CA THR A 506 -27.02 12.10 15.19
C THR A 506 -26.84 11.95 16.69
N TYR A 507 -25.95 11.04 17.11
CA TYR A 507 -25.65 10.86 18.53
C TYR A 507 -24.75 11.97 19.11
N ASN A 508 -24.66 13.12 18.42
CA ASN A 508 -24.02 14.33 18.93
C ASN A 508 -24.61 14.77 20.28
N SER A 509 -25.89 14.50 20.54
CA SER A 509 -26.55 14.74 21.83
C SER A 509 -25.94 13.98 23.01
N VAL A 510 -25.14 12.92 22.76
CA VAL A 510 -24.38 12.19 23.79
C VAL A 510 -23.06 12.91 24.14
N SER A 511 -22.57 13.80 23.28
CA SER A 511 -21.28 14.47 23.45
C SER A 511 -21.12 15.24 24.78
N PRO A 512 -22.15 15.95 25.30
CA PRO A 512 -22.03 16.61 26.60
C PRO A 512 -21.75 15.64 27.74
N ILE A 513 -22.37 14.45 27.72
CA ILE A 513 -22.16 13.39 28.71
C ILE A 513 -20.70 12.88 28.62
N LEU A 514 -20.21 12.61 27.41
CA LEU A 514 -18.84 12.10 27.19
C LEU A 514 -17.74 13.13 27.50
N ARG A 515 -18.08 14.43 27.56
CA ARG A 515 -17.16 15.53 27.91
C ARG A 515 -17.27 15.97 29.36
N ALA A 516 -18.18 15.39 30.13
CA ALA A 516 -18.29 15.67 31.55
C ALA A 516 -16.95 15.38 32.24
N LYS A 517 -16.70 16.04 33.39
CA LYS A 517 -15.48 15.85 34.18
C LYS A 517 -15.70 14.99 35.42
N ASP A 518 -16.95 14.85 35.83
CA ASP A 518 -17.38 14.16 37.05
C ASP A 518 -18.83 13.64 36.91
N SER A 519 -19.24 12.76 37.82
CA SER A 519 -20.57 12.15 37.86
C SER A 519 -21.68 13.20 38.06
N ASN A 520 -21.44 14.28 38.79
CA ASN A 520 -22.41 15.36 39.00
C ASN A 520 -22.72 16.13 37.72
N LYS A 521 -21.72 16.39 36.88
CA LYS A 521 -21.91 16.99 35.56
C LYS A 521 -22.68 16.02 34.66
N ILE A 522 -22.39 14.72 34.68
CA ILE A 522 -23.16 13.70 33.95
C ILE A 522 -24.63 13.74 34.36
N LYS A 523 -24.93 13.70 35.67
CA LYS A 523 -26.31 13.78 36.18
C LYS A 523 -27.04 15.03 35.68
N ARG A 524 -26.38 16.19 35.68
CA ARG A 524 -26.95 17.44 35.13
C ARG A 524 -27.24 17.34 33.62
N GLU A 525 -26.37 16.73 32.84
CA GLU A 525 -26.62 16.52 31.40
C GLU A 525 -27.78 15.55 31.15
N ILE A 526 -27.91 14.49 31.96
CA ILE A 526 -29.07 13.59 31.93
C ILE A 526 -30.35 14.34 32.29
N SER A 527 -30.35 15.17 33.35
CA SER A 527 -31.51 16.00 33.70
C SER A 527 -31.91 16.96 32.58
N ALA A 528 -30.94 17.51 31.84
CA ALA A 528 -31.22 18.35 30.67
C ALA A 528 -31.88 17.54 29.53
N LEU A 529 -31.45 16.30 29.28
CA LEU A 529 -32.10 15.39 28.32
C LEU A 529 -33.53 15.04 28.76
N ILE A 530 -33.76 14.78 30.06
CA ILE A 530 -35.09 14.53 30.60
C ILE A 530 -35.98 15.76 30.43
N GLY A 531 -35.50 16.96 30.75
CA GLY A 531 -36.26 18.19 30.53
C GLY A 531 -36.67 18.39 29.05
N LYS A 532 -35.83 17.93 28.12
CA LYS A 532 -36.08 18.04 26.68
C LYS A 532 -37.06 16.98 26.15
N TYR A 533 -36.96 15.73 26.60
CA TYR A 533 -37.71 14.59 26.03
C TYR A 533 -38.75 13.98 26.97
N GLY A 534 -38.84 14.47 28.21
CA GLY A 534 -39.64 13.88 29.29
C GLY A 534 -41.15 13.85 29.01
N HIS A 535 -41.65 14.71 28.12
CA HIS A 535 -43.06 14.73 27.72
C HIS A 535 -43.52 13.47 26.97
N GLU A 536 -42.60 12.66 26.45
CA GLU A 536 -42.90 11.38 25.77
C GLU A 536 -42.73 10.16 26.70
N ILE A 537 -42.32 10.35 27.96
CA ILE A 537 -42.03 9.24 28.89
C ILE A 537 -43.32 8.80 29.56
N ASN A 538 -43.66 7.51 29.43
CA ASN A 538 -44.71 6.90 30.23
C ASN A 538 -44.13 6.44 31.57
N VAL A 539 -44.42 7.18 32.64
CA VAL A 539 -43.87 6.95 33.99
C VAL A 539 -44.72 5.96 34.80
N PHE A 540 -45.96 5.68 34.38
CA PHE A 540 -46.89 4.83 35.14
C PHE A 540 -47.72 3.92 34.24
N GLU A 541 -47.41 2.61 34.26
CA GLU A 541 -48.31 1.55 33.79
C GLU A 541 -48.88 0.83 35.03
N GLY A 542 -49.98 1.37 35.60
CA GLY A 542 -50.67 0.76 36.74
C GLY A 542 -49.97 0.98 38.09
N LYS A 543 -49.92 -0.06 38.95
CA LYS A 543 -49.34 -0.02 40.32
C LYS A 543 -47.83 -0.37 40.37
N ASN A 544 -47.19 -0.53 39.22
CA ASN A 544 -45.80 -0.98 39.13
C ASN A 544 -44.86 0.21 38.86
N ARG A 545 -43.63 0.12 39.36
CA ARG A 545 -42.60 1.13 39.08
C ARG A 545 -42.11 0.99 37.65
N SER A 546 -41.94 2.10 36.92
CA SER A 546 -41.45 2.02 35.54
C SER A 546 -39.96 1.64 35.49
N ARG A 547 -39.57 0.95 34.41
CA ARG A 547 -38.15 0.63 34.12
C ARG A 547 -37.30 1.89 33.98
N PHE A 548 -37.90 2.97 33.48
CA PHE A 548 -37.26 4.29 33.43
C PHE A 548 -36.96 4.81 34.84
N ASP A 549 -37.91 4.74 35.77
CA ASP A 549 -37.69 5.18 37.16
C ASP A 549 -36.64 4.35 37.87
N ASN A 550 -36.60 3.03 37.63
CA ASN A 550 -35.56 2.17 38.18
C ASN A 550 -34.17 2.59 37.68
N LEU A 551 -34.02 2.81 36.37
CA LEU A 551 -32.76 3.24 35.78
C LEU A 551 -32.34 4.65 36.26
N LEU A 552 -33.28 5.59 36.35
CA LEU A 552 -33.05 6.93 36.87
C LEU A 552 -32.66 6.91 38.36
N SER A 553 -33.27 6.03 39.15
CA SER A 553 -32.96 5.81 40.57
C SER A 553 -31.52 5.33 40.76
N ILE A 554 -31.07 4.40 39.92
CA ILE A 554 -29.67 3.94 39.90
C ILE A 554 -28.75 5.12 39.60
N VAL A 555 -28.98 5.86 38.51
CA VAL A 555 -28.14 7.02 38.15
C VAL A 555 -28.10 8.07 39.26
N ASN A 556 -29.22 8.41 39.89
CA ASN A 556 -29.27 9.46 40.92
C ASN A 556 -28.64 9.05 42.26
N SER A 557 -28.76 7.76 42.64
CA SER A 557 -28.26 7.24 43.92
C SER A 557 -26.75 7.02 43.98
N HIS A 558 -26.06 7.04 42.83
CA HIS A 558 -24.59 7.03 42.77
C HIS A 558 -23.99 8.19 43.58
N LYS A 559 -22.91 7.96 44.33
CA LYS A 559 -22.23 8.99 45.12
C LYS A 559 -20.99 9.47 44.38
N ASP A 560 -20.49 10.66 44.69
CA ASP A 560 -19.37 11.29 43.97
C ASP A 560 -18.22 10.33 43.67
N ASP A 561 -17.79 10.31 42.40
CA ASP A 561 -16.72 9.46 41.93
C ASP A 561 -15.34 10.11 42.18
N THR A 562 -14.38 9.33 42.65
CA THR A 562 -12.96 9.73 42.73
C THR A 562 -12.12 9.20 41.56
N GLN A 563 -12.71 8.33 40.73
CA GLN A 563 -12.10 7.69 39.58
C GLN A 563 -12.29 8.50 38.28
N PRO A 564 -11.43 8.27 37.28
CA PRO A 564 -11.64 8.80 35.93
C PRO A 564 -12.93 8.25 35.30
N ILE A 565 -13.62 9.09 34.53
CA ILE A 565 -14.84 8.69 33.81
C ILE A 565 -14.60 7.45 32.94
N MET A 566 -15.40 6.40 33.19
CA MET A 566 -15.37 5.16 32.43
C MET A 566 -16.14 5.30 31.11
N THR A 567 -15.54 6.05 30.17
CA THR A 567 -16.13 6.35 28.86
C THR A 567 -16.55 5.09 28.09
N ASP A 568 -15.73 4.03 28.17
CA ASP A 568 -16.03 2.74 27.54
C ASP A 568 -17.37 2.15 28.03
N LEU A 569 -17.71 2.28 29.33
CA LEU A 569 -18.97 1.76 29.89
C LEU A 569 -20.17 2.63 29.53
N ILE A 570 -20.00 3.96 29.46
CA ILE A 570 -21.06 4.85 28.96
C ILE A 570 -21.40 4.48 27.50
N LEU A 571 -20.39 4.31 26.66
CA LEU A 571 -20.58 3.92 25.26
C LEU A 571 -21.19 2.52 25.15
N ALA A 572 -20.79 1.57 26.00
CA ALA A 572 -21.34 0.22 26.03
C ALA A 572 -22.81 0.21 26.44
N GLY A 573 -23.16 0.94 27.51
CA GLY A 573 -24.54 1.13 27.92
C GLY A 573 -25.37 1.78 26.83
N PHE A 574 -24.81 2.75 26.10
CA PHE A 574 -25.48 3.37 24.96
C PHE A 574 -25.70 2.40 23.79
N ALA A 575 -24.70 1.57 23.47
CA ALA A 575 -24.72 0.66 22.33
C ALA A 575 -25.51 -0.64 22.56
N SER A 576 -25.59 -1.11 23.81
CA SER A 576 -26.28 -2.36 24.18
C SER A 576 -27.81 -2.22 24.07
N PRO A 577 -28.56 -3.30 23.75
CA PRO A 577 -30.02 -3.26 23.65
C PRO A 577 -30.67 -2.48 24.80
N SER A 578 -31.71 -1.69 24.50
CA SER A 578 -32.36 -0.89 25.55
C SER A 578 -33.12 -1.80 26.50
N ILE A 579 -32.70 -1.83 27.77
CA ILE A 579 -33.35 -2.62 28.81
C ILE A 579 -34.81 -2.17 29.01
N ILE A 580 -35.10 -0.88 28.83
CA ILE A 580 -36.46 -0.33 28.94
C ILE A 580 -37.42 -1.01 27.95
N TYR A 581 -36.95 -1.35 26.74
CA TYR A 581 -37.74 -1.99 25.70
C TYR A 581 -37.66 -3.53 25.71
N TYR A 582 -37.11 -4.13 26.77
CA TYR A 582 -37.00 -5.58 26.88
C TYR A 582 -38.39 -6.25 26.85
N LYS A 583 -38.55 -7.27 25.99
CA LYS A 583 -39.73 -8.14 25.97
C LYS A 583 -39.31 -9.51 26.50
N LYS A 584 -40.05 -10.06 27.47
CA LYS A 584 -39.89 -11.48 27.83
C LYS A 584 -40.45 -12.32 26.68
N ASN A 585 -39.70 -13.32 26.23
CA ASN A 585 -40.23 -14.29 25.28
C ASN A 585 -41.09 -15.32 26.04
N GLU A 586 -42.27 -15.65 25.52
CA GLU A 586 -43.23 -16.60 26.12
C GLU A 586 -42.71 -18.06 26.21
N GLU A 587 -41.49 -18.36 25.74
CA GLU A 587 -40.90 -19.70 25.80
C GLU A 587 -40.06 -19.98 27.07
N GLU A 588 -39.79 -18.97 27.91
CA GLU A 588 -39.09 -19.16 29.20
C GLU A 588 -40.06 -19.39 30.39
N GLU A 589 -41.37 -19.51 30.14
CA GLU A 589 -42.40 -19.82 31.17
C GLU A 589 -42.99 -21.25 31.05
N LYS A 590 -42.18 -22.23 30.62
CA LYS A 590 -42.55 -23.66 30.76
C LYS A 590 -41.51 -24.48 31.51
#